data_AF-A0A9N7MKK1-F1
#
_entry.id   AF-A0A9N7MKK1-F1
#
_cell.length_a   1.000
_cell.length_b   1.000
_cell.length_c   1.000
_cell.angle_alpha   90.00
_cell.angle_beta   90.00
_cell.angle_gamma   90.00
#
_symmetry.space_group_name_H-M   'P 1'
#
loop_
_entity.id
_entity.type
_entity.pdbx_description
1 polymer ?
#
loop_
_entity_poly.entity_id
_entity_poly.type
_entity_poly.pdbx_seq_one_letter_code
_entity_poly.pdbx_strand_id
1 'polypeptide(L)'
;MANQDVASMVQGSGAYASPRQEVIIHRTVRDVGGANWPVLTRTNYGEWAVLMKVKLHARKLWRAIEEGTEDEEEDCAAMEAILSAVPRKAKAQQLRREYEALAFRDGEAVEDFSLRLQSLVSQLAAHGVTITYEEVVAKYLRVVPPKYAQIGLSIETLIDMSTLTIEDMTRRLRAVDDRVETALPAASYY
;
A
#
# COMPACT_ATOMS: atom_id res chain seq x y z
N MET A 1 10.19 -69.16 39.70
CA MET A 1 10.24 -68.10 40.74
C MET A 1 10.29 -66.79 39.98
N ALA A 2 9.16 -66.10 39.79
CA ALA A 2 8.56 -65.15 40.75
C ALA A 2 9.52 -63.97 41.01
N ASN A 3 9.19 -62.69 40.80
CA ASN A 3 7.94 -62.07 40.32
C ASN A 3 8.15 -60.53 40.15
N GLN A 4 7.15 -59.86 39.55
CA GLN A 4 6.79 -58.42 39.67
C GLN A 4 7.50 -57.39 38.78
N ASP A 5 6.85 -56.35 38.23
CA ASP A 5 5.43 -55.93 38.14
C ASP A 5 5.40 -54.73 37.15
N VAL A 6 4.55 -54.73 36.11
CA VAL A 6 3.25 -54.00 35.92
C VAL A 6 3.27 -52.64 35.20
N ALA A 7 2.20 -52.47 34.40
CA ALA A 7 1.53 -51.25 33.91
C ALA A 7 2.22 -50.51 32.74
N SER A 8 1.56 -50.07 31.65
CA SER A 8 0.15 -50.01 31.18
C SER A 8 0.24 -49.46 29.73
N MET A 9 -0.33 -50.07 28.69
CA MET A 9 -1.72 -50.01 28.19
C MET A 9 -2.21 -48.63 27.70
N VAL A 10 -2.90 -48.67 26.54
CA VAL A 10 -3.77 -47.67 25.86
C VAL A 10 -3.07 -46.80 24.79
N GLN A 11 -3.10 -47.18 23.50
CA GLN A 11 -4.16 -47.00 22.45
C GLN A 11 -4.40 -45.55 22.00
N GLY A 12 -4.36 -45.31 20.67
CA GLY A 12 -4.83 -44.06 20.06
C GLY A 12 -4.39 -43.84 18.61
N SER A 13 -5.25 -44.24 17.69
CA SER A 13 -5.18 -44.14 16.22
C SER A 13 -5.20 -42.70 15.68
N GLY A 14 -4.73 -42.51 14.44
CA GLY A 14 -5.35 -41.53 13.52
C GLY A 14 -4.45 -40.61 12.69
N ALA A 15 -4.51 -40.83 11.38
CA ALA A 15 -4.61 -39.83 10.31
C ALA A 15 -3.35 -39.16 9.72
N TYR A 16 -3.42 -39.10 8.39
CA TYR A 16 -2.47 -38.60 7.42
C TYR A 16 -2.36 -37.06 7.38
N ALA A 17 -1.24 -36.63 6.82
CA ALA A 17 -1.09 -35.54 5.85
C ALA A 17 -0.43 -34.22 6.27
N SER A 18 0.66 -33.98 5.54
CA SER A 18 1.14 -32.72 4.96
C SER A 18 2.34 -32.02 5.59
N PRO A 19 3.26 -31.54 4.73
CA PRO A 19 4.61 -31.23 5.11
C PRO A 19 4.63 -29.91 5.87
N ARG A 20 5.50 -29.87 6.88
CA ARG A 20 5.82 -28.69 7.67
C ARG A 20 6.07 -27.53 6.72
N GLN A 21 5.13 -26.58 6.69
CA GLN A 21 5.38 -25.24 6.22
C GLN A 21 6.58 -24.76 7.03
N GLU A 22 7.74 -24.64 6.38
CA GLU A 22 8.86 -23.88 6.93
C GLU A 22 8.34 -22.46 7.11
N VAL A 23 7.92 -22.17 8.33
CA VAL A 23 7.73 -20.81 8.80
C VAL A 23 9.14 -20.22 8.77
N ILE A 24 9.48 -19.56 7.66
CA ILE A 24 10.63 -18.65 7.62
C ILE A 24 10.26 -17.53 8.59
N ILE A 25 10.63 -17.73 9.85
CA ILE A 25 10.61 -16.68 10.86
C ILE A 25 11.67 -15.70 10.36
N HIS A 26 11.24 -14.68 9.61
CA HIS A 26 12.01 -13.45 9.50
C HIS A 26 12.14 -12.92 10.92
N ARG A 27 13.28 -13.22 11.55
CA ARG A 27 13.65 -12.69 12.85
C ARG A 27 13.76 -11.18 12.69
N THR A 28 12.66 -10.46 12.91
CA THR A 28 12.70 -9.04 13.16
C THR A 28 13.38 -8.87 14.51
N VAL A 29 14.68 -8.57 14.47
CA VAL A 29 15.42 -8.07 15.62
C VAL A 29 14.72 -6.76 16.02
N ARG A 30 13.86 -6.82 17.03
CA ARG A 30 13.46 -5.63 17.79
C ARG A 30 14.64 -5.30 18.68
N ASP A 31 15.38 -4.25 18.33
CA ASP A 31 16.45 -3.76 19.17
C ASP A 31 15.95 -2.69 20.14
N VAL A 32 16.61 -2.69 21.28
CA VAL A 32 16.30 -2.08 22.55
C VAL A 32 16.76 -0.61 22.54
N GLY A 33 15.88 0.29 22.96
CA GLY A 33 16.24 1.67 23.32
C GLY A 33 15.90 2.72 22.26
N GLY A 34 14.72 3.32 22.38
CA GLY A 34 14.36 4.72 22.04
C GLY A 34 14.61 5.30 20.63
N ALA A 35 15.45 4.71 19.79
CA ALA A 35 15.84 5.22 18.49
C ALA A 35 15.15 4.40 17.40
N ASN A 36 14.23 5.02 16.67
CA ASN A 36 13.51 4.41 15.56
C ASN A 36 14.49 4.15 14.39
N TRP A 37 15.11 2.98 14.33
CA TRP A 37 16.04 2.56 13.27
C TRP A 37 15.27 2.04 12.03
N PRO A 38 15.71 2.37 10.81
CA PRO A 38 15.09 1.82 9.60
C PRO A 38 15.36 0.32 9.49
N VAL A 39 14.31 -0.46 9.29
CA VAL A 39 14.40 -1.92 9.12
C VAL A 39 14.85 -2.22 7.70
N LEU A 40 15.90 -3.02 7.55
CA LEU A 40 16.33 -3.53 6.25
C LEU A 40 15.35 -4.61 5.78
N THR A 41 14.81 -4.45 4.59
CA THR A 41 14.00 -5.44 3.88
C THR A 41 14.71 -5.84 2.60
N ARG A 42 14.24 -6.93 1.98
CA ARG A 42 14.85 -7.48 0.76
C ARG A 42 14.85 -6.50 -0.42
N THR A 43 14.04 -5.44 -0.39
CA THR A 43 13.82 -4.51 -1.50
C THR A 43 14.25 -3.07 -1.20
N ASN A 44 14.67 -2.73 0.02
CA ASN A 44 14.92 -1.33 0.41
C ASN A 44 16.40 -0.98 0.67
N TYR A 45 17.35 -1.82 0.25
CA TYR A 45 18.78 -1.67 0.60
C TYR A 45 19.38 -0.30 0.23
N GLY A 46 19.06 0.24 -0.95
CA GLY A 46 19.59 1.54 -1.38
C GLY A 46 19.16 2.69 -0.46
N GLU A 47 17.87 2.73 -0.10
CA GLU A 47 17.33 3.73 0.83
C GLU A 47 17.81 3.50 2.27
N TRP A 48 17.89 2.22 2.68
CA TRP A 48 18.34 1.82 4.01
C TRP A 48 19.80 2.21 4.24
N ALA A 49 20.70 1.92 3.30
CA ALA A 49 22.14 2.18 3.44
C ALA A 49 22.42 3.68 3.57
N VAL A 50 21.76 4.52 2.76
CA VAL A 50 21.89 5.98 2.83
C VAL A 50 21.38 6.50 4.17
N LEU A 51 20.18 6.08 4.60
CA LEU A 51 19.60 6.55 5.86
C LEU A 51 20.38 6.05 7.08
N MET A 52 20.89 4.82 7.05
CA MET A 52 21.69 4.23 8.12
C MET A 52 23.03 4.94 8.29
N LYS A 53 23.75 5.19 7.18
CA LYS A 53 25.00 5.96 7.18
C LYS A 53 24.79 7.30 7.88
N VAL A 54 23.75 8.03 7.49
CA VAL A 54 23.47 9.36 8.02
C VAL A 54 23.02 9.32 9.48
N LYS A 55 22.17 8.36 9.87
CA LYS A 55 21.75 8.19 11.27
C LYS A 55 22.90 7.86 12.21
N LEU A 56 23.90 7.12 11.72
CA LEU A 56 25.12 6.81 12.47
C LEU A 56 26.02 8.04 12.60
N HIS A 57 26.16 8.85 11.54
CA HIS A 57 26.85 10.14 11.60
C HIS A 57 26.17 11.10 12.59
N ALA A 58 24.85 11.31 12.48
CA ALA A 58 24.10 12.24 13.33
C ALA A 58 24.07 11.87 14.82
N ARG A 59 24.12 10.56 15.15
CA ARG A 59 24.17 10.08 16.54
C ARG A 59 25.58 9.98 17.10
N LYS A 60 26.59 10.47 16.37
CA LYS A 60 28.02 10.37 16.71
C LYS A 60 28.51 8.93 16.91
N LEU A 61 27.76 7.95 16.41
CA LEU A 61 28.13 6.53 16.43
C LEU A 61 29.16 6.21 15.35
N TRP A 62 29.27 7.06 14.32
CA TRP A 62 30.27 6.95 13.25
C TRP A 62 31.68 7.39 13.67
N ARG A 63 31.85 8.08 14.81
CA ARG A 63 33.18 8.45 15.33
C ARG A 63 34.07 7.23 15.66
N ALA A 64 33.47 6.06 15.86
CA ALA A 64 34.21 4.81 16.01
C ALA A 64 34.86 4.34 14.69
N ILE A 65 34.52 4.98 13.56
CA ILE A 65 34.91 4.58 12.20
C ILE A 65 35.86 5.62 11.56
N GLU A 66 35.77 6.92 11.88
CA GLU A 66 36.67 7.98 11.36
C GLU A 66 37.02 9.06 12.42
N GLU A 67 38.29 9.51 12.43
CA GLU A 67 38.88 10.52 13.34
C GLU A 67 38.92 11.95 12.71
N GLY A 68 38.42 12.96 13.45
CA GLY A 68 38.44 14.42 13.12
C GLY A 68 37.19 14.88 12.35
N THR A 69 36.54 16.03 12.55
CA THR A 69 36.89 17.35 13.15
C THR A 69 35.66 18.09 13.76
N GLU A 70 35.90 19.22 14.45
CA GLU A 70 34.93 20.00 15.24
C GLU A 70 34.16 21.03 14.37
N ASP A 71 33.03 20.61 13.81
CA ASP A 71 31.84 21.42 13.39
C ASP A 71 30.81 20.55 12.61
N GLU A 72 31.05 19.25 12.51
CA GLU A 72 30.22 18.29 11.78
C GLU A 72 28.81 18.06 12.37
N GLU A 73 28.51 18.52 13.58
CA GLU A 73 27.25 18.17 14.27
C GLU A 73 26.01 18.82 13.63
N GLU A 74 26.09 20.12 13.31
CA GLU A 74 25.01 20.81 12.59
C GLU A 74 24.91 20.32 11.13
N ASP A 75 26.03 20.08 10.47
CA ASP A 75 26.08 19.52 9.11
C ASP A 75 25.52 18.10 9.04
N CYS A 76 25.76 17.26 10.07
CA CYS A 76 25.19 15.92 10.16
C CYS A 76 23.68 15.95 10.40
N ALA A 77 23.21 16.85 11.26
CA ALA A 77 21.77 17.03 11.51
C ALA A 77 21.06 17.58 10.26
N ALA A 78 21.66 18.53 9.56
CA ALA A 78 21.18 19.04 8.28
C ALA A 78 21.16 17.94 7.21
N MET A 79 22.21 17.12 7.13
CA MET A 79 22.29 15.97 6.23
C MET A 79 21.25 14.89 6.56
N GLU A 80 20.98 14.60 7.85
CA GLU A 80 19.89 13.70 8.29
C GLU A 80 18.53 14.25 7.88
N ALA A 81 18.27 15.53 8.13
CA ALA A 81 17.03 16.17 7.77
C ALA A 81 16.80 16.14 6.24
N ILE A 82 17.82 16.48 5.45
CA ILE A 82 17.72 16.51 3.99
C ILE A 82 17.55 15.09 3.43
N LEU A 83 18.41 14.14 3.81
CA LEU A 83 18.39 12.78 3.24
C LEU A 83 17.21 11.93 3.73
N SER A 84 16.63 12.23 4.90
CA SER A 84 15.37 11.60 5.32
C SER A 84 14.14 12.20 4.65
N ALA A 85 14.19 13.48 4.27
CA ALA A 85 13.08 14.18 3.64
C ALA A 85 13.03 14.01 2.11
N VAL A 86 14.19 13.99 1.43
CA VAL A 86 14.27 13.98 -0.04
C VAL A 86 13.62 12.74 -0.67
N PRO A 87 13.90 11.49 -0.24
CA PRO A 87 13.27 10.30 -0.80
C PRO A 87 11.74 10.30 -0.61
N ARG A 88 11.27 10.73 0.57
CA ARG A 88 9.83 10.82 0.87
C ARG A 88 9.14 11.84 -0.04
N LYS A 89 9.75 13.01 -0.22
CA LYS A 89 9.24 14.06 -1.13
C LYS A 89 9.25 13.57 -2.58
N ALA A 90 10.32 12.93 -3.03
CA ALA A 90 10.42 12.39 -4.38
C ALA A 90 9.32 11.33 -4.65
N LYS A 91 9.09 10.42 -3.70
CA LYS A 91 8.03 9.41 -3.81
C LYS A 91 6.64 10.02 -3.82
N ALA A 92 6.37 11.00 -2.96
CA ALA A 92 5.11 11.74 -2.95
C ALA A 92 4.85 12.45 -4.29
N GLN A 93 5.88 13.06 -4.88
CA GLN A 93 5.78 13.70 -6.20
C GLN A 93 5.51 12.68 -7.31
N GLN A 94 6.16 11.51 -7.27
CA GLN A 94 5.87 10.44 -8.23
C GLN A 94 4.41 9.99 -8.13
N LEU A 95 3.93 9.69 -6.93
CA LEU A 95 2.54 9.28 -6.70
C LEU A 95 1.53 10.34 -7.15
N ARG A 96 1.87 11.62 -6.95
CA ARG A 96 1.04 12.74 -7.42
C ARG A 96 0.93 12.76 -8.94
N ARG A 97 2.04 12.54 -9.66
CA ARG A 97 2.02 12.43 -11.13
C ARG A 97 1.19 11.24 -11.60
N GLU A 98 1.30 10.10 -10.92
CA GLU A 98 0.49 8.91 -11.22
C GLU A 98 -1.01 9.18 -10.99
N TYR A 99 -1.36 9.90 -9.93
CA TYR A 99 -2.74 10.32 -9.66
C TYR A 99 -3.26 11.33 -10.71
N GLU A 100 -2.45 12.31 -11.08
CA GLU A 100 -2.81 13.30 -12.12
C GLU A 100 -3.01 12.62 -13.48
N ALA A 101 -2.16 11.66 -13.84
CA ALA A 101 -2.25 10.86 -15.06
C ALA A 101 -3.28 9.71 -14.98
N LEU A 102 -3.94 9.52 -13.83
CA LEU A 102 -4.92 8.45 -13.67
C LEU A 102 -6.07 8.62 -14.68
N ALA A 103 -6.34 7.54 -15.41
CA ALA A 103 -7.43 7.39 -16.35
C ALA A 103 -7.84 5.91 -16.41
N PHE A 104 -9.04 5.66 -16.94
CA PHE A 104 -9.48 4.32 -17.31
C PHE A 104 -8.61 3.77 -18.43
N ARG A 105 -8.22 2.50 -18.31
CA ARG A 105 -7.51 1.76 -19.35
C ARG A 105 -8.52 1.06 -20.28
N ASP A 106 -8.05 0.67 -21.45
CA ASP A 106 -8.88 -0.07 -22.40
C ASP A 106 -9.32 -1.42 -21.81
N GLY A 107 -10.63 -1.65 -21.76
CA GLY A 107 -11.21 -2.88 -21.20
C GLY A 107 -11.10 -3.05 -19.68
N GLU A 108 -10.65 -2.02 -18.94
CA GLU A 108 -10.61 -2.05 -17.48
C GLU A 108 -12.03 -2.08 -16.90
N ALA A 109 -12.27 -2.99 -15.94
CA ALA A 109 -13.52 -3.02 -15.18
C ALA A 109 -13.61 -1.78 -14.26
N VAL A 110 -14.83 -1.32 -13.98
CA VAL A 110 -15.06 -0.15 -13.12
C VAL A 110 -14.51 -0.40 -11.72
N GLU A 111 -14.66 -1.61 -11.21
CA GLU A 111 -14.16 -2.05 -9.91
C GLU A 111 -12.63 -1.99 -9.85
N ASP A 112 -11.94 -2.48 -10.88
CA ASP A 112 -10.49 -2.45 -10.96
C ASP A 112 -9.95 -1.02 -10.96
N PHE A 113 -10.59 -0.14 -11.74
CA PHE A 113 -10.28 1.28 -11.72
C PHE A 113 -10.46 1.88 -10.32
N SER A 114 -11.58 1.56 -9.64
CA SER A 114 -11.88 2.08 -8.29
C SER A 114 -10.83 1.66 -7.26
N LEU A 115 -10.35 0.42 -7.32
CA LEU A 115 -9.31 -0.10 -6.43
C LEU A 115 -7.98 0.60 -6.67
N ARG A 116 -7.64 0.87 -7.94
CA ARG A 116 -6.44 1.61 -8.32
C ARG A 116 -6.48 3.05 -7.80
N LEU A 117 -7.62 3.74 -7.94
CA LEU A 117 -7.82 5.07 -7.40
C LEU A 117 -7.67 5.09 -5.87
N GLN A 118 -8.35 4.19 -5.15
CA GLN A 118 -8.27 4.10 -3.69
C GLN A 118 -6.84 3.80 -3.21
N SER A 119 -6.13 2.92 -3.90
CA SER A 119 -4.74 2.61 -3.60
C SER A 119 -3.83 3.83 -3.74
N LEU A 120 -3.99 4.62 -4.81
CA LEU A 120 -3.20 5.85 -5.01
C LEU A 120 -3.50 6.90 -3.95
N VAL A 121 -4.78 7.12 -3.62
CA VAL A 121 -5.19 8.08 -2.58
C VAL A 121 -4.65 7.66 -1.21
N SER A 122 -4.73 6.37 -0.88
CA SER A 122 -4.17 5.82 0.37
C SER A 122 -2.65 6.00 0.44
N GLN A 123 -1.93 5.73 -0.65
CA GLN A 123 -0.49 5.93 -0.73
C GLN A 123 -0.11 7.41 -0.58
N LEU A 124 -0.85 8.33 -1.21
CA LEU A 124 -0.63 9.77 -1.07
C LEU A 124 -0.84 10.25 0.38
N ALA A 125 -1.89 9.77 1.04
CA ALA A 125 -2.14 10.06 2.44
C ALA A 125 -1.01 9.54 3.35
N ALA A 126 -0.47 8.34 3.09
CA ALA A 126 0.67 7.79 3.83
C ALA A 126 1.96 8.64 3.70
N HIS A 127 2.08 9.40 2.62
CA HIS A 127 3.19 10.34 2.38
C HIS A 127 2.87 11.78 2.82
N GLY A 128 1.75 12.00 3.53
CA GLY A 128 1.36 13.30 4.07
C GLY A 128 0.69 14.25 3.05
N VAL A 129 0.28 13.73 1.89
CA VAL A 129 -0.50 14.48 0.90
C VAL A 129 -1.97 14.18 1.13
N THR A 130 -2.70 15.15 1.68
CA THR A 130 -4.14 15.03 1.89
C THR A 130 -4.88 15.43 0.62
N ILE A 131 -5.66 14.52 0.08
CA ILE A 131 -6.64 14.79 -0.98
C ILE A 131 -8.02 14.70 -0.33
N THR A 132 -8.87 15.68 -0.54
CA THR A 132 -10.23 15.66 0.01
C THR A 132 -11.10 14.67 -0.76
N TYR A 133 -12.17 14.17 -0.13
CA TYR A 133 -13.10 13.27 -0.83
C TYR A 133 -13.71 13.92 -2.08
N GLU A 134 -14.03 15.20 -2.01
CA GLU A 134 -14.55 15.98 -3.14
C GLU A 134 -13.56 16.00 -4.31
N GLU A 135 -12.27 16.20 -4.05
CA GLU A 135 -11.22 16.18 -5.08
C GLU A 135 -11.09 14.79 -5.72
N VAL A 136 -11.24 13.72 -4.93
CA VAL A 136 -11.20 12.34 -5.44
C VAL A 136 -12.41 12.04 -6.32
N VAL A 137 -13.61 12.45 -5.89
CA VAL A 137 -14.86 12.25 -6.63
C VAL A 137 -14.86 13.06 -7.93
N ALA A 138 -14.45 14.33 -7.87
CA ALA A 138 -14.32 15.17 -9.05
C ALA A 138 -13.29 14.58 -10.04
N LYS A 139 -12.17 14.04 -9.54
CA LYS A 139 -11.19 13.33 -10.37
C LYS A 139 -11.80 12.09 -11.02
N TYR A 140 -12.58 11.29 -10.27
CA TYR A 140 -13.27 10.11 -10.81
C TYR A 140 -14.21 10.51 -11.95
N LEU A 141 -15.11 11.47 -11.72
CA LEU A 141 -16.07 11.95 -12.73
C LEU A 141 -15.39 12.44 -14.00
N ARG A 142 -14.27 13.18 -13.87
CA ARG A 142 -13.53 13.73 -15.01
C ARG A 142 -12.93 12.67 -15.92
N VAL A 143 -12.65 11.47 -15.41
CA VAL A 143 -12.01 10.39 -16.19
C VAL A 143 -12.98 9.29 -16.59
N VAL A 144 -14.27 9.46 -16.31
CA VAL A 144 -15.33 8.51 -16.68
C VAL A 144 -15.35 8.31 -18.21
N PRO A 145 -15.26 7.07 -18.70
CA PRO A 145 -15.32 6.77 -20.13
C PRO A 145 -16.62 7.26 -20.79
N PRO A 146 -16.60 7.62 -22.08
CA PRO A 146 -17.78 8.09 -22.82
C PRO A 146 -18.98 7.14 -22.80
N LYS A 147 -18.75 5.82 -22.70
CA LYS A 147 -19.81 4.81 -22.57
C LYS A 147 -20.69 5.01 -21.33
N TYR A 148 -20.20 5.72 -20.32
CA TYR A 148 -20.96 6.09 -19.12
C TYR A 148 -21.25 7.60 -19.03
N ALA A 149 -21.08 8.36 -20.11
CA ALA A 149 -21.23 9.82 -20.08
C ALA A 149 -22.59 10.27 -19.54
N GLN A 150 -23.66 9.55 -19.88
CA GLN A 150 -25.01 9.88 -19.39
C GLN A 150 -25.13 9.79 -17.86
N ILE A 151 -24.61 8.71 -17.27
CA ILE A 151 -24.66 8.53 -15.82
C ILE A 151 -23.71 9.52 -15.14
N GLY A 152 -22.54 9.80 -15.72
CA GLY A 152 -21.62 10.84 -15.26
C GLY A 152 -22.27 12.23 -15.21
N LEU A 153 -22.90 12.67 -16.30
CA LEU A 153 -23.65 13.93 -16.37
C LEU A 153 -24.79 14.01 -15.36
N SER A 154 -25.54 12.91 -15.19
CA SER A 154 -26.64 12.88 -14.23
C SER A 154 -26.15 13.02 -12.78
N ILE A 155 -25.00 12.44 -12.47
CA ILE A 155 -24.38 12.57 -11.15
C ILE A 155 -23.88 13.99 -10.94
N GLU A 156 -23.18 14.56 -11.92
CA GLU A 156 -22.62 15.91 -11.86
C GLU A 156 -23.71 17.00 -11.71
N THR A 157 -24.87 16.80 -12.32
CA THR A 157 -25.96 17.81 -12.33
C THR A 157 -26.98 17.64 -11.21
N LEU A 158 -27.19 16.42 -10.71
CA LEU A 158 -28.30 16.11 -9.80
C LEU A 158 -27.85 15.74 -8.38
N ILE A 159 -26.55 15.59 -8.11
CA ILE A 159 -26.04 15.08 -6.84
C ILE A 159 -25.02 16.04 -6.24
N ASP A 160 -25.16 16.28 -4.94
CA ASP A 160 -24.17 17.04 -4.20
C ASP A 160 -22.88 16.22 -4.05
N MET A 161 -21.78 16.76 -4.58
CA MET A 161 -20.45 16.13 -4.58
C MET A 161 -19.91 15.92 -3.16
N SER A 162 -20.38 16.69 -2.17
CA SER A 162 -19.96 16.54 -0.77
C SER A 162 -20.46 15.23 -0.12
N THR A 163 -21.52 14.64 -0.67
CA THR A 163 -22.17 13.43 -0.14
C THR A 163 -21.81 12.16 -0.91
N LEU A 164 -21.13 12.31 -2.05
CA LEU A 164 -20.88 11.24 -3.00
C LEU A 164 -19.61 10.48 -2.65
N THR A 165 -19.65 9.15 -2.67
CA THR A 165 -18.47 8.31 -2.41
C THR A 165 -17.96 7.62 -3.67
N ILE A 166 -16.70 7.14 -3.62
CA ILE A 166 -16.09 6.33 -4.69
C ILE A 166 -16.91 5.06 -4.94
N GLU A 167 -17.47 4.46 -3.89
CA GLU A 167 -18.27 3.25 -3.96
C GLU A 167 -19.60 3.51 -4.67
N ASP A 168 -20.29 4.61 -4.32
CA ASP A 168 -21.53 5.02 -4.99
C ASP A 168 -21.30 5.27 -6.49
N MET A 169 -20.21 5.95 -6.83
CA MET A 169 -19.78 6.14 -8.22
C MET A 169 -19.60 4.81 -8.94
N THR A 170 -18.81 3.91 -8.36
CA THR A 170 -18.50 2.60 -8.92
C THR A 170 -19.77 1.78 -9.15
N ARG A 171 -20.67 1.73 -8.16
CA ARG A 171 -21.94 1.03 -8.24
C ARG A 171 -22.84 1.56 -9.36
N ARG A 172 -22.91 2.88 -9.54
CA ARG A 172 -23.75 3.53 -10.57
C ARG A 172 -23.23 3.27 -11.98
N LEU A 173 -21.91 3.30 -12.17
CA LEU A 173 -21.28 2.98 -13.45
C LEU A 173 -21.48 1.50 -13.79
N ARG A 174 -21.26 0.59 -12.83
CA ARG A 174 -21.48 -0.85 -12.99
C ARG A 174 -22.92 -1.19 -13.41
N ALA A 175 -23.92 -0.48 -12.88
CA ALA A 175 -25.32 -0.68 -13.26
C ALA A 175 -25.58 -0.46 -14.77
N VAL A 176 -24.70 0.26 -15.48
CA VAL A 176 -24.74 0.38 -16.95
C VAL A 176 -24.18 -0.87 -17.61
N ASP A 177 -23.06 -1.41 -17.13
CA ASP A 177 -22.48 -2.64 -17.68
C ASP A 177 -23.45 -3.83 -17.49
N ASP A 178 -24.07 -3.98 -16.32
CA ASP A 178 -25.07 -5.03 -16.05
C ASP A 178 -26.27 -4.95 -17.03
N ARG A 179 -26.67 -3.74 -17.45
CA ARG A 179 -27.75 -3.52 -18.42
C ARG A 179 -27.35 -3.87 -19.85
N VAL A 180 -26.12 -3.56 -20.22
CA VAL A 180 -25.58 -3.95 -21.53
C VAL A 180 -25.45 -5.47 -21.60
N GLU A 181 -24.94 -6.10 -20.55
CA GLU A 181 -24.77 -7.56 -20.50
C GLU A 181 -26.11 -8.31 -20.50
N THR A 182 -27.16 -7.76 -19.89
CA THR A 182 -28.51 -8.33 -19.96
C THR A 182 -29.21 -8.11 -21.31
N ALA A 183 -28.82 -7.10 -22.09
CA ALA A 183 -29.40 -6.82 -23.41
C ALA A 183 -28.79 -7.68 -24.54
N LEU A 184 -27.51 -8.06 -24.43
CA LEU A 184 -26.79 -8.89 -25.40
C LEU A 184 -27.38 -10.31 -25.63
N PRO A 185 -27.82 -11.08 -24.61
CA PRO A 185 -28.36 -12.43 -24.83
C PRO A 185 -29.71 -12.41 -25.58
N ALA A 186 -30.50 -11.34 -25.46
CA ALA A 186 -31.80 -11.23 -26.14
C ALA A 186 -31.67 -10.98 -27.66
N ALA A 187 -30.56 -10.38 -28.10
CA ALA A 187 -30.32 -10.04 -29.50
C ALA A 187 -29.72 -11.20 -30.33
N SER A 188 -29.22 -12.27 -29.68
CA SER A 188 -28.57 -13.41 -30.35
C SER A 188 -29.53 -14.50 -30.85
N TYR A 189 -30.84 -14.34 -30.61
CA TYR A 189 -31.87 -15.32 -30.98
C TYR A 189 -32.66 -14.97 -32.24
N TYR A 190 -32.25 -13.95 -32.99
CA TYR A 190 -32.84 -13.56 -34.28
C TYR A 190 -31.77 -13.52 -35.36
#